data_AF-A0A9D8YVY1-F1
#
_entry.id   AF-A0A9D8YVY1-F1
#
_cell.length_a   1.000
_cell.length_b   1.000
_cell.length_c   1.000
_cell.angle_alpha   90.00
_cell.angle_beta   90.00
_cell.angle_gamma   90.00
#
_symmetry.space_group_name_H-M   'P 1'
#
loop_
_entity.id
_entity.type
_entity.pdbx_description
1 polymer ?
#
loop_
_entity_poly.entity_id
_entity_poly.type
_entity_poly.pdbx_seq_one_letter_code
_entity_poly.pdbx_strand_id
1 'polypeptide(L)'
;MSSQNKNDLLVQLKRAKSLANVQLFTIELQIRRLRDFEPEDEKFVLRWWSDLQFLILSLTGLRRAASIANSNHKVAQAINEFDNNLSGLKEMRDVTQHVDEYAVDKSGRHNKDINRKMLEVGSWNDPIYEWLGKELNIDIAYKQSIKLFKSIQEAFNTTRNEIE
;
A
#
# COMPACT_ATOMS: atom_id res chain seq x y z
N MET A 1 8.90 14.05 26.66
CA MET A 1 9.58 14.50 25.42
C MET A 1 9.99 15.95 25.59
N SER A 2 11.20 16.34 25.17
CA SER A 2 11.61 17.75 25.12
C SER A 2 10.75 18.53 24.10
N SER A 3 10.68 19.86 24.24
CA SER A 3 9.98 20.73 23.28
C SER A 3 10.52 20.55 21.85
N GLN A 4 11.86 20.41 21.70
CA GLN A 4 12.50 20.10 20.43
C GLN A 4 12.00 18.78 19.82
N ASN A 5 11.89 17.72 20.61
CA ASN A 5 11.40 16.41 20.13
C ASN A 5 9.93 16.47 19.68
N LYS A 6 9.11 17.33 20.29
CA LYS A 6 7.71 17.52 19.88
C LYS A 6 7.61 18.25 18.54
N ASN A 7 8.41 19.30 18.35
CA ASN A 7 8.47 20.02 17.07
C ASN A 7 8.95 19.13 15.93
N ASP A 8 10.00 18.32 16.15
CA ASP A 8 10.51 17.39 15.14
C ASP A 8 9.45 16.33 14.77
N LEU A 9 8.72 15.81 15.77
CA LEU A 9 7.61 14.88 15.55
C LEU A 9 6.46 15.55 14.77
N LEU A 10 6.11 16.80 15.07
CA LEU A 10 5.09 17.55 14.34
C LEU A 10 5.44 17.68 12.84
N VAL A 11 6.71 17.97 12.54
CA VAL A 11 7.21 18.04 11.15
C VAL A 11 7.12 16.69 10.45
N GLN A 12 7.50 15.60 11.13
CA GLN A 12 7.37 14.23 10.60
C GLN A 12 5.91 13.89 10.30
N LEU A 13 5.00 14.16 11.24
CA LEU A 13 3.56 13.91 11.10
C LEU A 13 2.95 14.73 9.97
N LYS A 14 3.33 16.00 9.82
CA LYS A 14 2.88 16.85 8.71
C LYS A 14 3.28 16.27 7.36
N ARG A 15 4.54 15.81 7.24
CA ARG A 15 5.05 15.17 6.01
C ARG A 15 4.36 13.85 5.73
N ALA A 16 4.26 12.98 6.74
CA ALA A 16 3.56 11.70 6.64
C ALA A 16 2.12 11.88 6.16
N LYS A 17 1.37 12.83 6.76
CA LYS A 17 -0.01 13.15 6.38
C LYS A 17 -0.12 13.58 4.92
N SER A 18 0.75 14.50 4.46
CA SER A 18 0.72 15.00 3.08
C SER A 18 0.94 13.87 2.07
N LEU A 19 1.97 13.05 2.29
CA LEU A 19 2.29 11.92 1.41
C LEU A 19 1.19 10.84 1.45
N ALA A 20 0.70 10.51 2.65
CA ALA A 20 -0.35 9.53 2.84
C ALA A 20 -1.66 9.95 2.15
N ASN A 21 -1.96 11.24 2.11
CA ASN A 21 -3.15 11.77 1.44
C ASN A 21 -3.13 11.47 -0.07
N VAL A 22 -2.00 11.70 -0.74
CA VAL A 22 -1.82 11.37 -2.16
C VAL A 22 -2.06 9.87 -2.39
N GLN A 23 -1.47 9.03 -1.55
CA GLN A 23 -1.60 7.58 -1.68
C GLN A 23 -3.03 7.09 -1.45
N LEU A 24 -3.75 7.67 -0.46
CA LEU A 24 -5.14 7.30 -0.20
C LEU A 24 -6.06 7.64 -1.38
N PHE A 25 -5.90 8.82 -1.99
CA PHE A 25 -6.66 9.18 -3.19
C PHE A 25 -6.37 8.24 -4.37
N THR A 26 -5.10 7.82 -4.54
CA THR A 26 -4.77 6.85 -5.57
C THR A 26 -5.40 5.49 -5.28
N ILE A 27 -5.37 5.01 -4.03
CA ILE A 27 -6.04 3.76 -3.63
C ILE A 27 -7.54 3.82 -3.94
N GLU A 28 -8.22 4.91 -3.57
CA GLU A 28 -9.65 5.10 -3.86
C GLU A 28 -9.94 5.04 -5.36
N LEU A 29 -9.12 5.72 -6.17
CA LEU A 29 -9.26 5.71 -7.61
C LEU A 29 -9.09 4.30 -8.19
N GLN A 30 -8.05 3.57 -7.78
CA GLN A 30 -7.79 2.23 -8.31
C GLN A 30 -8.86 1.23 -7.90
N ILE A 31 -9.34 1.28 -6.65
CA ILE A 31 -10.43 0.41 -6.20
C ILE A 31 -11.71 0.66 -6.99
N ARG A 32 -12.02 1.93 -7.30
CA ARG A 32 -13.14 2.25 -8.18
C ARG A 32 -12.95 1.68 -9.58
N ARG A 33 -11.77 1.86 -10.18
CA ARG A 33 -11.45 1.36 -11.54
C ARG A 33 -11.45 -0.17 -11.63
N LEU A 34 -11.03 -0.86 -10.57
CA LEU A 34 -11.04 -2.34 -10.51
C LEU A 34 -12.46 -2.92 -10.42
N ARG A 35 -13.40 -2.17 -9.86
CA ARG A 35 -14.81 -2.58 -9.75
C ARG A 35 -15.65 -2.20 -10.96
N ASP A 36 -15.16 -1.30 -11.80
CA ASP A 36 -15.89 -0.77 -12.94
C ASP A 36 -15.50 -1.51 -14.23
N PHE A 37 -16.40 -1.45 -15.21
CA PHE A 37 -16.18 -1.94 -16.56
C PHE A 37 -15.99 -0.74 -17.50
N GLU A 38 -14.85 -0.65 -18.17
CA GLU A 38 -14.60 0.37 -19.19
C GLU A 38 -14.90 -0.22 -20.59
N PRO A 39 -15.52 0.53 -21.52
CA PRO A 39 -15.79 0.04 -22.88
C PRO A 39 -14.53 -0.47 -23.63
N GLU A 40 -13.36 0.03 -23.25
CA GLU A 40 -12.07 -0.34 -23.80
C GLU A 40 -11.55 -1.69 -23.29
N ASP A 41 -12.21 -2.33 -22.32
CA ASP A 41 -11.76 -3.58 -21.69
C ASP A 41 -11.64 -4.74 -22.67
N GLU A 42 -12.53 -4.77 -23.65
CA GLU A 42 -12.51 -5.74 -24.74
C GLU A 42 -11.30 -5.55 -25.67
N LYS A 43 -10.70 -4.35 -25.67
CA LYS A 43 -9.54 -3.98 -26.49
C LYS A 43 -8.25 -3.86 -25.70
N PHE A 44 -8.33 -3.60 -24.40
CA PHE A 44 -7.23 -3.35 -23.49
C PHE A 44 -7.38 -4.20 -22.22
N VAL A 45 -7.23 -5.51 -22.43
CA VAL A 45 -7.25 -6.56 -21.40
C VAL A 45 -6.21 -6.34 -20.29
N LEU A 46 -5.28 -5.38 -20.43
CA LEU A 46 -4.23 -5.07 -19.44
C LEU A 46 -4.59 -3.92 -18.47
N ARG A 47 -5.76 -3.28 -18.59
CA ARG A 47 -6.18 -2.23 -17.64
C ARG A 47 -6.23 -2.76 -16.22
N TRP A 48 -7.01 -3.82 -15.97
CA TRP A 48 -7.19 -4.39 -14.62
C TRP A 48 -5.83 -4.73 -13.97
N TRP A 49 -4.90 -5.28 -14.77
CA TRP A 49 -3.55 -5.56 -14.32
C TRP A 49 -2.82 -4.28 -13.93
N SER A 50 -2.87 -3.26 -14.78
CA SER A 50 -2.23 -1.97 -14.51
C SER A 50 -2.81 -1.30 -13.26
N ASP A 51 -4.14 -1.27 -13.11
CA ASP A 51 -4.83 -0.67 -11.96
C ASP A 51 -4.47 -1.40 -10.65
N LEU A 52 -4.37 -2.73 -10.70
CA LEU A 52 -3.89 -3.53 -9.59
C LEU A 52 -2.42 -3.21 -9.23
N GLN A 53 -1.53 -3.12 -10.23
CA GLN A 53 -0.13 -2.76 -9.98
C GLN A 53 -0.02 -1.38 -9.31
N PHE A 54 -0.82 -0.41 -9.79
CA PHE A 54 -0.92 0.90 -9.15
C PHE A 54 -1.49 0.79 -7.72
N LEU A 55 -2.49 -0.06 -7.47
CA LEU A 55 -3.04 -0.29 -6.14
C LEU A 55 -1.95 -0.82 -5.18
N ILE A 56 -1.20 -1.85 -5.57
CA ILE A 56 -0.11 -2.44 -4.77
C ILE A 56 0.97 -1.40 -4.44
N LEU A 57 1.36 -0.59 -5.45
CA LEU A 57 2.33 0.48 -5.27
C LEU A 57 1.82 1.55 -4.32
N SER A 58 0.55 1.95 -4.43
CA SER A 58 -0.04 2.98 -3.58
C SER A 58 -0.26 2.52 -2.14
N LEU A 59 -0.69 1.27 -1.93
CA LEU A 59 -0.76 0.66 -0.59
C LEU A 59 0.62 0.65 0.08
N THR A 60 1.65 0.27 -0.67
CA THR A 60 3.04 0.32 -0.19
C THR A 60 3.49 1.76 0.09
N GLY A 61 3.11 2.70 -0.77
CA GLY A 61 3.38 4.13 -0.61
C GLY A 61 2.76 4.69 0.67
N LEU A 62 1.51 4.33 0.97
CA LEU A 62 0.80 4.73 2.18
C LEU A 62 1.52 4.23 3.44
N ARG A 63 1.89 2.94 3.45
CA ARG A 63 2.67 2.33 4.54
C ARG A 63 4.02 3.05 4.73
N ARG A 64 4.73 3.34 3.64
CA ARG A 64 6.01 4.09 3.69
C ARG A 64 5.81 5.51 4.23
N ALA A 65 4.74 6.20 3.82
CA ALA A 65 4.40 7.52 4.34
C ALA A 65 4.13 7.48 5.86
N ALA A 66 3.39 6.48 6.34
CA ALA A 66 3.16 6.27 7.76
C ALA A 66 4.47 6.02 8.53
N SER A 67 5.40 5.28 7.92
CA SER A 67 6.69 4.93 8.54
C SER A 67 7.55 6.16 8.88
N ILE A 68 7.32 7.31 8.23
CA ILE A 68 8.00 8.58 8.55
C ILE A 68 7.67 9.04 9.97
N ALA A 69 6.48 8.72 10.47
CA ALA A 69 6.01 9.07 11.81
C ALA A 69 5.93 7.86 12.76
N ASN A 70 6.70 6.80 12.50
CA ASN A 70 6.68 5.56 13.28
C ASN A 70 7.15 5.72 14.73
N SER A 71 7.79 6.84 15.07
CA SER A 71 8.12 7.21 16.45
C SER A 71 6.87 7.46 17.30
N ASN A 72 5.71 7.76 16.68
CA ASN A 72 4.43 7.84 17.35
C ASN A 72 3.82 6.44 17.55
N HIS A 73 3.57 6.04 18.80
CA HIS A 73 3.07 4.71 19.14
C HIS A 73 1.75 4.33 18.45
N LYS A 74 0.82 5.28 18.25
CA LYS A 74 -0.46 5.00 17.59
C LYS A 74 -0.25 4.71 16.10
N VAL A 75 0.64 5.48 15.46
CA VAL A 75 1.01 5.25 14.06
C VAL A 75 1.72 3.91 13.90
N ALA A 76 2.65 3.58 14.80
CA ALA A 76 3.35 2.29 14.81
C ALA A 76 2.38 1.11 14.96
N GLN A 77 1.42 1.20 15.88
CA GLN A 77 0.38 0.19 16.02
C GLN A 77 -0.46 0.05 14.75
N ALA A 78 -0.88 1.17 14.15
CA ALA A 78 -1.66 1.16 12.91
C ALA A 78 -0.88 0.56 11.73
N ILE A 79 0.44 0.76 11.66
CA ILE A 79 1.30 0.10 10.67
C ILE A 79 1.29 -1.42 10.88
N ASN A 80 1.43 -1.89 12.12
CA ASN A 80 1.39 -3.33 12.41
C ASN A 80 0.04 -3.96 12.05
N GLU A 81 -1.06 -3.28 12.37
CA GLU A 81 -2.41 -3.71 11.98
C GLU A 81 -2.55 -3.77 10.45
N PHE A 82 -2.05 -2.76 9.74
CA PHE A 82 -2.03 -2.73 8.28
C PHE A 82 -1.23 -3.89 7.69
N ASP A 83 0.01 -4.09 8.15
CA ASP A 83 0.92 -5.14 7.67
C ASP A 83 0.33 -6.54 7.94
N ASN A 84 -0.33 -6.75 9.09
CA ASN A 84 -0.98 -8.03 9.42
C ASN A 84 -2.19 -8.35 8.53
N ASN A 85 -3.01 -7.33 8.20
CA ASN A 85 -4.19 -7.51 7.36
C ASN A 85 -3.84 -7.64 5.87
N LEU A 86 -2.65 -7.18 5.46
CA LEU A 86 -2.18 -7.20 4.08
C LEU A 86 -0.84 -7.94 3.97
N SER A 87 -0.78 -9.13 4.56
CA SER A 87 0.45 -9.92 4.70
C SER A 87 1.11 -10.28 3.35
N GLY A 88 0.32 -10.42 2.27
CA GLY A 88 0.83 -10.67 0.92
C GLY A 88 1.37 -9.43 0.19
N LEU A 89 1.07 -8.22 0.67
CA LEU A 89 1.35 -6.97 -0.05
C LEU A 89 2.84 -6.76 -0.32
N LYS A 90 3.69 -7.08 0.67
CA LYS A 90 5.14 -6.92 0.53
C LYS A 90 5.68 -7.77 -0.62
N GLU A 91 5.26 -9.02 -0.69
CA GLU A 91 5.71 -9.98 -1.69
C GLU A 91 5.21 -9.61 -3.08
N MET A 92 3.92 -9.27 -3.20
CA MET A 92 3.35 -8.73 -4.44
C MET A 92 4.14 -7.52 -4.94
N ARG A 93 4.46 -6.57 -4.05
CA ARG A 93 5.25 -5.38 -4.41
C ARG A 93 6.69 -5.70 -4.80
N ASP A 94 7.34 -6.62 -4.08
CA ASP A 94 8.72 -7.02 -4.40
C ASP A 94 8.78 -7.66 -5.79
N VAL A 95 7.79 -8.47 -6.18
CA VAL A 95 7.71 -9.03 -7.54
C VAL A 95 7.42 -7.96 -8.59
N THR A 96 6.49 -7.03 -8.33
CA THR A 96 6.24 -5.89 -9.25
C THR A 96 7.49 -5.07 -9.54
N GLN A 97 8.27 -4.76 -8.50
CA GLN A 97 9.43 -3.87 -8.61
C GLN A 97 10.66 -4.53 -9.25
N HIS A 98 10.73 -5.85 -9.20
CA HIS A 98 11.87 -6.64 -9.68
C HIS A 98 11.44 -7.63 -10.76
N VAL A 99 10.42 -7.29 -11.55
CA VAL A 99 9.83 -8.20 -12.55
C VAL A 99 10.87 -8.73 -13.53
N ASP A 100 11.90 -7.95 -13.83
CA ASP A 100 13.05 -8.33 -14.66
C ASP A 100 13.89 -9.42 -14.00
N GLU A 101 14.17 -9.32 -12.70
CA GLU A 101 14.91 -10.35 -11.94
C GLU A 101 14.16 -11.68 -11.92
N TYR A 102 12.83 -11.65 -11.85
CA TYR A 102 11.96 -12.84 -11.91
C TYR A 102 11.69 -13.34 -13.34
N ALA A 103 11.77 -12.48 -14.36
CA ALA A 103 11.53 -12.87 -15.76
C ALA A 103 12.71 -13.61 -16.39
N VAL A 104 13.94 -13.37 -15.91
CA VAL A 104 15.16 -14.00 -16.44
C VAL A 104 15.78 -15.09 -15.54
N ASP A 105 15.05 -15.56 -14.50
CA ASP A 105 15.53 -16.57 -13.52
C ASP A 105 16.96 -16.26 -13.00
N LYS A 106 17.27 -14.98 -12.76
CA LYS A 106 18.61 -14.57 -12.29
C LYS A 106 18.84 -15.10 -10.87
N SER A 107 19.98 -15.73 -10.62
CA SER A 107 20.38 -16.38 -9.35
C SER A 107 20.57 -15.46 -8.11
N GLY A 108 19.96 -14.27 -8.09
CA GLY A 108 19.99 -13.28 -7.01
C GLY A 108 18.94 -13.47 -5.91
N ARG A 109 18.63 -12.40 -5.16
CA ARG A 109 17.68 -12.37 -4.01
C ARG A 109 16.20 -12.45 -4.45
N HIS A 110 15.83 -13.39 -5.29
CA HIS A 110 14.43 -13.63 -5.64
C HIS A 110 13.84 -14.74 -4.75
N ASN A 111 12.54 -14.70 -4.48
CA ASN A 111 11.85 -15.80 -3.82
C ASN A 111 11.83 -17.01 -4.76
N LYS A 112 12.53 -18.09 -4.38
CA LYS A 112 12.69 -19.31 -5.20
C LYS A 112 11.38 -20.04 -5.47
N ASP A 113 10.34 -19.74 -4.68
CA ASP A 113 9.03 -20.35 -4.83
C ASP A 113 8.18 -19.69 -5.95
N ILE A 114 8.67 -18.58 -6.53
CA ILE A 114 7.95 -17.83 -7.58
C ILE A 114 8.58 -18.11 -8.95
N ASN A 115 7.84 -18.83 -9.80
CA ASN A 115 8.25 -19.12 -11.19
C ASN A 115 7.78 -18.00 -12.14
N ARG A 116 8.56 -17.71 -13.20
CA ARG A 116 8.19 -16.77 -14.28
C ARG A 116 6.75 -16.92 -14.81
N LYS A 117 6.21 -18.14 -14.86
CA LYS A 117 4.83 -18.40 -15.32
C LYS A 117 3.76 -17.81 -14.39
N MET A 118 4.08 -17.56 -13.12
CA MET A 118 3.16 -16.98 -12.13
C MET A 118 3.09 -15.45 -12.22
N LEU A 119 4.00 -14.81 -12.98
CA LEU A 119 4.01 -13.36 -13.19
C LEU A 119 2.83 -12.91 -14.08
N GLU A 120 2.33 -13.79 -14.94
CA GLU A 120 1.27 -13.52 -15.92
C GLU A 120 -0.09 -14.14 -15.52
N VAL A 121 -0.14 -14.85 -14.39
CA VAL A 121 -1.33 -15.60 -13.94
C VAL A 121 -1.79 -15.04 -12.59
N GLY A 122 -2.78 -14.16 -12.65
CA GLY A 122 -3.58 -13.74 -11.50
C GLY A 122 -5.06 -13.98 -11.81
N SER A 123 -5.84 -14.29 -10.79
CA SER A 123 -7.30 -14.44 -10.92
C SER A 123 -8.01 -13.36 -10.12
N TRP A 124 -9.10 -12.87 -10.68
CA TRP A 124 -9.98 -11.91 -10.04
C TRP A 124 -11.31 -12.58 -9.71
N ASN A 125 -11.61 -12.67 -8.41
CA ASN A 125 -12.88 -13.11 -7.87
C ASN A 125 -13.33 -12.02 -6.88
N ASP A 126 -13.89 -10.93 -7.41
CA ASP A 126 -14.31 -9.74 -6.64
C ASP A 126 -14.91 -10.12 -5.26
N PRO A 127 -14.42 -9.57 -4.13
CA PRO A 127 -13.41 -8.50 -3.99
C PRO A 127 -11.97 -9.01 -3.83
N ILE A 128 -11.70 -10.29 -4.10
CA ILE A 128 -10.40 -10.93 -3.86
C ILE A 128 -9.62 -11.04 -5.16
N TYR A 129 -8.40 -10.52 -5.10
CA TYR A 129 -7.40 -10.72 -6.13
C TYR A 129 -6.38 -11.76 -5.67
N GLU A 130 -6.17 -12.79 -6.48
CA GLU A 130 -5.19 -13.85 -6.21
C GLU A 130 -3.99 -13.70 -7.15
N TRP A 131 -2.80 -13.57 -6.57
CA TRP A 131 -1.55 -13.50 -7.33
C TRP A 131 -0.38 -14.00 -6.50
N LEU A 132 0.52 -14.76 -7.12
CA LEU A 132 1.69 -15.36 -6.47
C LEU A 132 1.32 -16.28 -5.29
N GLY A 133 0.14 -16.91 -5.35
CA GLY A 133 -0.39 -17.71 -4.24
C GLY A 133 -0.77 -16.87 -3.01
N LYS A 134 -0.94 -15.56 -3.16
CA LYS A 134 -1.40 -14.63 -2.14
C LYS A 134 -2.72 -14.01 -2.54
N GLU A 135 -3.51 -13.67 -1.54
CA GLU A 135 -4.75 -12.94 -1.70
C GLU A 135 -4.59 -11.47 -1.32
N LEU A 136 -5.15 -10.59 -2.14
CA LEU A 136 -5.36 -9.18 -1.84
C LEU A 136 -6.86 -8.90 -1.95
N ASN A 137 -7.52 -8.81 -0.80
CA ASN A 137 -8.91 -8.37 -0.73
C ASN A 137 -8.97 -6.83 -0.78
N ILE A 138 -9.59 -6.27 -1.83
CA ILE A 138 -9.61 -4.81 -2.06
C ILE A 138 -10.41 -4.07 -0.98
N ASP A 139 -11.44 -4.68 -0.40
CA ASP A 139 -12.27 -4.08 0.64
C ASP A 139 -11.50 -3.97 1.96
N ILE A 140 -10.78 -5.04 2.30
CA ILE A 140 -9.87 -5.06 3.44
C ILE A 140 -8.77 -4.03 3.22
N ALA A 141 -8.15 -4.00 2.03
CA ALA A 141 -7.13 -3.03 1.69
C ALA A 141 -7.62 -1.59 1.85
N TYR A 142 -8.82 -1.27 1.36
CA TYR A 142 -9.40 0.05 1.52
C TYR A 142 -9.63 0.42 2.99
N LYS A 143 -10.29 -0.48 3.73
CA LYS A 143 -10.61 -0.29 5.14
C LYS A 143 -9.36 -0.04 5.97
N GLN A 144 -8.30 -0.82 5.75
CA GLN A 144 -7.03 -0.67 6.47
C GLN A 144 -6.28 0.59 6.05
N SER A 145 -6.38 1.00 4.78
CA SER A 145 -5.81 2.26 4.29
C SER A 145 -6.44 3.48 4.98
N ILE A 146 -7.77 3.50 5.10
CA ILE A 146 -8.48 4.55 5.84
C ILE A 146 -8.03 4.59 7.30
N LYS A 147 -7.96 3.43 7.97
CA LYS A 147 -7.55 3.35 9.38
C LYS A 147 -6.13 3.88 9.60
N LEU A 148 -5.20 3.48 8.74
CA LEU A 148 -3.81 3.94 8.81
C LEU A 148 -3.72 5.45 8.59
N PHE A 149 -4.43 5.98 7.59
CA PHE A 149 -4.46 7.42 7.35
C PHE A 149 -5.07 8.21 8.51
N LYS A 150 -6.19 7.76 9.07
CA LYS A 150 -6.81 8.38 10.25
C LYS A 150 -5.86 8.42 11.44
N SER A 151 -5.10 7.35 11.67
CA SER A 151 -4.12 7.31 12.76
C SER A 151 -3.03 8.38 12.59
N ILE A 152 -2.58 8.64 11.36
CA ILE A 152 -1.64 9.73 11.06
C ILE A 152 -2.29 11.10 11.31
N GLN A 153 -3.54 11.29 10.88
CA GLN A 153 -4.27 12.55 11.07
C GLN A 153 -4.51 12.86 12.55
N GLU A 154 -4.95 11.88 13.33
CA GLU A 154 -5.16 11.99 14.76
C GLU A 154 -3.87 12.34 15.48
N ALA A 155 -2.79 11.60 15.20
CA ALA A 155 -1.47 11.90 15.77
C ALA A 155 -1.01 13.32 15.44
N PHE A 156 -1.16 13.77 14.18
CA PHE A 156 -0.85 15.13 13.77
C PHE A 156 -1.65 16.18 14.54
N ASN A 157 -2.97 16.01 14.63
CA ASN A 157 -3.85 16.96 15.32
C ASN A 157 -3.54 17.02 16.81
N THR A 158 -3.34 15.88 17.47
CA THR A 158 -2.96 15.81 18.88
C THR A 158 -1.63 16.53 19.13
N THR A 159 -0.58 16.20 18.36
CA THR A 159 0.73 16.83 18.55
C THR A 159 0.70 18.33 18.26
N ARG A 160 -0.07 18.78 17.26
CA ARG A 160 -0.25 20.20 16.97
C ARG A 160 -0.88 20.94 18.14
N ASN A 161 -1.98 20.40 18.69
CA ASN A 161 -2.70 21.02 19.80
C ASN A 161 -1.92 20.99 21.13
N GLU A 162 -0.87 20.17 21.25
CA GLU A 162 0.02 20.16 22.42
C GLU A 162 1.17 21.19 22.33
N ILE A 163 1.39 21.77 21.15
CA ILE A 163 2.44 22.76 20.89
C ILE A 163 1.86 24.18 20.86
N GLU A 164 0.61 24.31 20.40
CA GLU A 164 -0.22 25.54 20.50
C GLU A 164 -0.62 25.83 21.97
#